data_AF-A0AAI9WW97-F1
#
_entry.id   AF-A0AAI9WW97-F1
#
_cell.length_a   1.000
_cell.length_b   1.000
_cell.length_c   1.000
_cell.angle_alpha   90.00
_cell.angle_beta   90.00
_cell.angle_gamma   90.00
#
_symmetry.space_group_name_H-M   'P 1'
#
loop_
_entity.id
_entity.type
_entity.pdbx_description
1 polymer ?
#
loop_
_entity_poly.entity_id
_entity_poly.type
_entity_poly.pdbx_seq_one_letter_code
_entity_poly.pdbx_strand_id
1 'polypeptide(L)'
;MMTINERRDESESFKKSKVIGIIGLGDMGLLYARRFSEAGWKVIGCDREELYEELVSKYKEEKFGLKRNGHLVSRESDYIIYSVEAENIDKIVATYGPSSKYGAIVGGQTSCKAPEIEAFEKHLPSDTQIISLHSLHGPKVNTTGQPLVVIRHRSTDESLRFVKSLVSCLNSKLVELTAKEHDRITADTQAVTHAAFLSMGVAWRTCNQYPWKTPKWIGGIENAKINISLRIYSNKWHVYAGLAITNPSAHDQVIQYSKSTTELFTLMIQGKKDELNQRLQKVKKFLFHHINDHNLLLDDSVLEKFSLNKTPPEGKQPNSHLSLLAIADSWYNLGIVPYDHIICSTPLFRIFLGVTEYVFCTPGLLEESIEVAATDSTFRQDDLHFTIASETWAKIIKFGNFQLYREEFNKTQAFFQPMLQEANAIGNEMIKTILERVKERETWEEAKQK
;
A
#
# COMPACT_ATOMS: atom_id res chain seq x y z
N MET A 1 33.16 -9.12 11.37
CA MET A 1 32.34 -7.90 11.21
C MET A 1 33.22 -6.83 10.58
N MET A 2 32.84 -6.26 9.43
CA MET A 2 33.63 -5.22 8.77
C MET A 2 33.59 -3.89 9.54
N THR A 3 34.72 -3.20 9.59
CA THR A 3 34.85 -1.86 10.18
C THR A 3 34.08 -0.80 9.36
N ILE A 4 33.82 0.38 9.94
CA ILE A 4 33.12 1.47 9.22
C ILE A 4 33.92 1.93 8.00
N ASN A 5 35.26 1.94 8.10
CA ASN A 5 36.14 2.32 7.00
C ASN A 5 36.13 1.27 5.88
N GLU A 6 36.20 -0.02 6.21
CA GLU A 6 36.10 -1.11 5.22
C GLU A 6 34.79 -1.05 4.41
N ARG A 7 33.66 -0.73 5.05
CA ARG A 7 32.37 -0.59 4.34
C ARG A 7 32.33 0.62 3.42
N ARG A 8 33.01 1.72 3.77
CA ARG A 8 33.12 2.91 2.92
C ARG A 8 33.98 2.62 1.70
N ASP A 9 35.12 1.97 1.90
CA ASP A 9 36.04 1.61 0.82
C ASP A 9 35.39 0.61 -0.15
N GLU A 10 34.63 -0.36 0.37
CA GLU A 10 33.86 -1.32 -0.44
C GLU A 10 32.76 -0.62 -1.26
N SER A 11 32.00 0.31 -0.66
CA SER A 11 30.97 1.10 -1.36
C SER A 11 31.56 1.94 -2.51
N GLU A 12 32.68 2.63 -2.26
CA GLU A 12 33.35 3.42 -3.30
C GLU A 12 33.95 2.54 -4.41
N SER A 13 34.44 1.35 -4.07
CA SER A 13 34.87 0.34 -5.05
C SER A 13 33.70 -0.11 -5.95
N PHE A 14 32.54 -0.37 -5.36
CA PHE A 14 31.33 -0.72 -6.13
C PHE A 14 30.90 0.43 -7.05
N LYS A 15 30.85 1.68 -6.57
CA LYS A 15 30.46 2.84 -7.40
C LYS A 15 31.34 3.02 -8.64
N LYS A 16 32.64 2.73 -8.51
CA LYS A 16 33.59 2.83 -9.64
C LYS A 16 33.43 1.71 -10.67
N SER A 17 32.96 0.54 -10.24
CA SER A 17 33.00 -0.69 -11.05
C SER A 17 31.62 -1.17 -11.53
N LYS A 18 30.53 -0.75 -10.89
CA LYS A 18 29.17 -1.28 -11.14
C LYS A 18 28.28 -0.28 -11.88
N VAL A 19 27.47 -0.81 -12.79
CA VAL A 19 26.44 -0.07 -13.53
C VAL A 19 25.06 -0.52 -13.08
N ILE A 20 24.18 0.44 -12.78
CA ILE A 20 22.79 0.18 -12.39
C ILE A 20 21.87 0.49 -13.58
N GLY A 21 21.04 -0.48 -13.95
CA GLY A 21 20.07 -0.38 -15.03
C GLY A 21 18.65 -0.23 -14.50
N ILE A 22 17.90 0.74 -15.01
CA ILE A 22 16.46 0.89 -14.72
C ILE A 22 15.65 0.68 -16.00
N ILE A 23 14.79 -0.34 -16.02
CA ILE A 23 13.87 -0.61 -17.14
C ILE A 23 12.47 -0.19 -16.71
N GLY A 24 11.95 0.88 -17.32
CA GLY A 24 10.73 1.58 -16.91
C GLY A 24 11.08 2.84 -16.11
N LEU A 25 11.02 3.99 -16.77
CA LEU A 25 11.24 5.33 -16.21
C LEU A 25 9.90 6.04 -15.94
N GLY A 26 8.95 5.29 -15.36
CA GLY A 26 7.78 5.85 -14.70
C GLY A 26 8.16 6.56 -13.39
N ASP A 27 7.15 6.94 -12.60
CA ASP A 27 7.34 7.75 -11.39
C ASP A 27 8.32 7.10 -10.38
N MET A 28 8.23 5.78 -10.15
CA MET A 28 9.13 5.04 -9.25
C MET A 28 10.52 4.81 -9.85
N GLY A 29 10.60 4.45 -11.14
CA GLY A 29 11.87 4.24 -11.83
C GLY A 29 12.72 5.51 -11.86
N LEU A 30 12.08 6.66 -12.09
CA LEU A 30 12.74 7.97 -12.02
C LEU A 30 13.24 8.30 -10.61
N LEU A 31 12.48 7.97 -9.56
CA LEU A 31 12.94 8.15 -8.18
C LEU A 31 14.24 7.38 -7.94
N TYR A 32 14.31 6.11 -8.35
CA TYR A 32 15.50 5.28 -8.17
C TYR A 32 16.67 5.80 -9.02
N ALA A 33 16.42 6.11 -10.30
CA ALA A 33 17.44 6.60 -11.21
C ALA A 33 18.12 7.89 -10.69
N ARG A 34 17.31 8.85 -10.20
CA ARG A 34 17.80 10.10 -9.59
C ARG A 34 18.57 9.85 -8.31
N ARG A 35 17.97 9.15 -7.35
CA ARG A 35 18.62 8.92 -6.03
C ARG A 35 19.94 8.19 -6.16
N PHE A 36 20.02 7.18 -7.04
CA PHE A 36 21.26 6.43 -7.25
C PHE A 36 22.32 7.29 -7.96
N SER A 37 21.95 8.02 -9.01
CA SER A 37 22.92 8.87 -9.73
C SER A 37 23.39 10.06 -8.88
N GLU A 38 22.53 10.66 -8.06
CA GLU A 38 22.88 11.69 -7.08
C GLU A 38 23.87 11.17 -6.01
N ALA A 39 23.74 9.90 -5.62
CA ALA A 39 24.66 9.25 -4.67
C ALA A 39 26.00 8.81 -5.32
N GLY A 40 26.20 9.09 -6.61
CA GLY A 40 27.43 8.84 -7.34
C GLY A 40 27.50 7.48 -8.03
N TRP A 41 26.39 6.74 -8.12
CA TRP A 41 26.34 5.49 -8.89
C TRP A 41 26.25 5.78 -10.40
N LYS A 42 26.89 4.93 -11.20
CA LYS A 42 26.70 4.96 -12.66
C LYS A 42 25.35 4.32 -12.99
N VAL A 43 24.38 5.14 -13.40
CA VAL A 43 23.02 4.71 -13.70
C VAL A 43 22.73 4.89 -15.19
N ILE A 44 22.10 3.88 -15.79
CA ILE A 44 21.49 3.96 -17.12
C ILE A 44 20.02 3.52 -17.04
N GLY A 45 19.18 4.07 -17.89
CA GLY A 45 17.77 3.71 -17.92
C GLY A 45 17.14 3.77 -19.29
N CYS A 46 16.00 3.10 -19.44
CA CYS A 46 15.16 3.19 -20.63
C CYS A 46 13.68 3.11 -20.24
N ASP A 47 12.83 3.58 -21.14
CA ASP A 47 11.39 3.33 -21.14
C ASP A 47 10.99 2.76 -22.51
N ARG A 48 9.70 2.87 -22.87
CA ARG A 48 9.16 2.59 -24.19
C ARG A 48 9.99 3.26 -25.29
N GLU A 49 10.40 2.47 -26.28
CA GLU A 49 11.36 2.88 -27.31
C GLU A 49 10.83 4.05 -28.17
N GLU A 50 9.53 4.09 -28.41
CA GLU A 50 8.86 5.18 -29.13
C GLU A 50 8.93 6.54 -28.42
N LEU A 51 9.19 6.56 -27.10
CA LEU A 51 9.37 7.79 -26.33
C LEU A 51 10.84 8.21 -26.23
N TYR A 52 11.78 7.45 -26.78
CA TYR A 52 13.22 7.64 -26.54
C TYR A 52 13.69 9.07 -26.83
N GLU A 53 13.37 9.63 -28.00
CA GLU A 53 13.82 10.98 -28.40
C GLU A 53 13.24 12.06 -27.47
N GLU A 54 11.99 11.91 -27.03
CA GLU A 54 11.36 12.82 -26.06
C GLU A 54 12.07 12.74 -24.70
N LEU A 55 12.36 11.52 -24.22
CA LEU A 55 13.00 11.30 -22.92
C LEU A 55 14.43 11.82 -22.91
N VAL A 56 15.18 11.67 -24.02
CA VAL A 56 16.53 12.24 -24.17
C VAL A 56 16.51 13.76 -24.02
N SER A 57 15.54 14.43 -24.64
CA SER A 57 15.36 15.88 -24.49
C SER A 57 14.98 16.25 -23.05
N LYS A 58 13.99 15.54 -22.50
CA LYS A 58 13.40 15.81 -21.18
C LYS A 58 14.37 15.60 -20.02
N TYR A 59 15.26 14.61 -20.12
CA TYR A 59 16.19 14.22 -19.06
C TYR A 59 17.65 14.53 -19.38
N LYS A 60 17.91 15.45 -20.33
CA LYS A 60 19.26 15.85 -20.73
C LYS A 60 20.13 16.35 -19.57
N GLU A 61 19.51 16.97 -18.57
CA GLU A 61 20.20 17.54 -17.39
C GLU A 61 20.30 16.55 -16.22
N GLU A 62 19.68 15.37 -16.33
CA GLU A 62 19.75 14.35 -15.30
C GLU A 62 21.13 13.68 -15.29
N LYS A 63 21.53 13.18 -14.12
CA LYS A 63 22.86 12.54 -13.93
C LYS A 63 22.92 11.09 -14.43
N PHE A 64 21.78 10.48 -14.78
CA PHE A 64 21.71 9.14 -15.32
C PHE A 64 21.71 9.16 -16.85
N GLY A 65 22.27 8.12 -17.46
CA GLY A 65 22.27 7.96 -18.92
C GLY A 65 20.98 7.34 -19.44
N LEU A 66 20.56 7.71 -20.64
CA LEU A 66 19.46 7.05 -21.34
C LEU A 66 19.95 6.07 -22.39
N LYS A 67 19.20 4.98 -22.55
CA LYS A 67 19.39 3.97 -23.59
C LYS A 67 18.08 3.78 -24.35
N ARG A 68 18.20 3.38 -25.62
CA ARG A 68 17.06 3.24 -26.52
C ARG A 68 16.04 2.20 -26.07
N ASN A 69 16.49 1.09 -25.48
CA ASN A 69 15.61 0.02 -25.01
C ASN A 69 16.28 -0.86 -23.93
N GLY A 70 15.50 -1.80 -23.40
CA GLY A 70 15.92 -2.69 -22.31
C GLY A 70 17.05 -3.65 -22.67
N HIS A 71 17.26 -3.98 -23.95
CA HIS A 71 18.41 -4.80 -24.37
C HIS A 71 19.74 -4.08 -24.15
N LEU A 72 19.78 -2.77 -24.37
CA LEU A 72 20.97 -1.94 -24.17
C LEU A 72 21.23 -1.68 -22.68
N VAL A 73 20.16 -1.52 -21.89
CA VAL A 73 20.28 -1.43 -20.43
C VAL A 73 20.80 -2.76 -19.86
N SER A 74 20.20 -3.89 -20.25
CA SER A 74 20.49 -5.20 -19.65
C SER A 74 21.93 -5.68 -19.92
N ARG A 75 22.48 -5.40 -21.10
CA ARG A 75 23.84 -5.85 -21.46
C ARG A 75 24.96 -5.06 -20.76
N GLU A 76 24.67 -3.83 -20.34
CA GLU A 76 25.66 -2.93 -19.72
C GLU A 76 25.59 -2.94 -18.18
N SER A 77 24.50 -3.43 -17.60
CA SER A 77 24.21 -3.30 -16.17
C SER A 77 24.70 -4.50 -15.36
N ASP A 78 25.24 -4.22 -14.17
CA ASP A 78 25.55 -5.20 -13.13
C ASP A 78 24.34 -5.52 -12.25
N TYR A 79 23.42 -4.56 -12.10
CA TYR A 79 22.13 -4.75 -11.45
C TYR A 79 21.02 -4.07 -12.26
N ILE A 80 20.01 -4.84 -12.66
CA ILE A 80 18.88 -4.37 -13.47
C ILE A 80 17.63 -4.35 -12.59
N ILE A 81 16.94 -3.22 -12.54
CA ILE A 81 15.67 -3.05 -11.83
C ILE A 81 14.55 -2.84 -12.85
N TYR A 82 13.64 -3.81 -12.92
CA TYR A 82 12.39 -3.71 -13.67
C TYR A 82 11.36 -2.90 -12.85
N SER A 83 11.14 -1.65 -13.26
CA SER A 83 10.15 -0.73 -12.68
C SER A 83 8.99 -0.52 -13.65
N VAL A 84 8.36 -1.62 -14.05
CA VAL A 84 7.20 -1.66 -14.95
C VAL A 84 5.94 -2.08 -14.21
N GLU A 85 4.78 -1.90 -14.85
CA GLU A 85 3.50 -2.37 -14.32
C GLU A 85 3.52 -3.90 -14.13
N ALA A 86 2.91 -4.39 -13.05
CA ALA A 86 2.88 -5.82 -12.72
C ALA A 86 2.27 -6.68 -13.83
N GLU A 87 1.25 -6.17 -14.53
CA GLU A 87 0.61 -6.85 -15.68
C GLU A 87 1.60 -7.08 -16.85
N ASN A 88 2.61 -6.22 -16.98
CA ASN A 88 3.56 -6.24 -18.08
C ASN A 88 4.87 -6.96 -17.74
N ILE A 89 5.08 -7.40 -16.49
CA ILE A 89 6.38 -7.92 -16.04
C ILE A 89 6.84 -9.14 -16.84
N ASP A 90 5.97 -10.16 -17.04
CA ASP A 90 6.32 -11.37 -17.81
C ASP A 90 6.75 -11.02 -19.24
N LYS A 91 5.97 -10.19 -19.93
CA LYS A 91 6.27 -9.77 -21.31
C LYS A 91 7.58 -9.00 -21.42
N ILE A 92 7.82 -8.06 -20.52
CA ILE A 92 9.00 -7.20 -20.57
C ILE A 92 10.27 -7.98 -20.19
N VAL A 93 10.19 -8.87 -19.20
CA VAL A 93 11.30 -9.77 -18.85
C VAL A 93 11.55 -10.78 -19.96
N ALA A 94 10.53 -11.35 -20.60
CA ALA A 94 10.69 -12.21 -21.77
C ALA A 94 11.47 -11.52 -22.91
N THR A 95 11.21 -10.22 -23.09
CA THR A 95 11.86 -9.43 -24.14
C THR A 95 13.31 -9.10 -23.79
N TYR A 96 13.57 -8.55 -22.59
CA TYR A 96 14.87 -7.97 -22.25
C TYR A 96 15.75 -8.85 -21.34
N GLY A 97 15.14 -9.74 -20.55
CA GLY A 97 15.79 -10.63 -19.61
C GLY A 97 16.93 -11.47 -20.21
N PRO A 98 16.75 -12.10 -21.38
CA PRO A 98 17.82 -12.86 -22.04
C PRO A 98 19.06 -12.05 -22.43
N SER A 99 18.97 -10.72 -22.47
CA SER A 99 20.10 -9.82 -22.76
C SER A 99 20.91 -9.43 -21.52
N SER A 100 20.57 -9.98 -20.35
CA SER A 100 21.30 -9.71 -19.11
C SER A 100 22.74 -10.18 -19.21
N LYS A 101 23.67 -9.34 -18.76
CA LYS A 101 25.10 -9.66 -18.64
C LYS A 101 25.34 -10.91 -17.77
N TYR A 102 26.40 -11.65 -18.07
CA TYR A 102 26.83 -12.81 -17.27
C TYR A 102 27.00 -12.44 -15.79
N GLY A 103 26.36 -13.21 -14.91
CA GLY A 103 26.43 -12.98 -13.46
C GLY A 103 25.70 -11.73 -12.95
N ALA A 104 24.98 -11.00 -13.81
CA ALA A 104 24.22 -9.81 -13.43
C ALA A 104 23.15 -10.14 -12.39
N ILE A 105 22.86 -9.14 -11.56
CA ILE A 105 21.74 -9.19 -10.63
C ILE A 105 20.52 -8.60 -11.35
N VAL A 106 19.37 -9.23 -11.18
CA VAL A 106 18.09 -8.77 -11.70
C VAL A 106 17.11 -8.67 -10.54
N GLY A 107 16.37 -7.58 -10.49
CA GLY A 107 15.31 -7.37 -9.52
C GLY A 107 14.17 -6.63 -10.19
N GLY A 108 13.00 -6.69 -9.57
CA GLY A 108 11.92 -5.79 -9.91
C GLY A 108 11.50 -4.94 -8.72
N GLN A 109 10.67 -3.94 -9.02
CA GLN A 109 10.03 -3.06 -8.04
C GLN A 109 8.50 -3.23 -8.06
N THR A 110 7.98 -4.30 -8.66
CA THR A 110 6.52 -4.47 -8.77
C THR A 110 5.86 -4.59 -7.39
N SER A 111 4.56 -4.34 -7.27
CA SER A 111 3.88 -4.42 -5.97
C SER A 111 3.65 -5.86 -5.47
N CYS A 112 3.74 -6.86 -6.34
CA CYS A 112 3.51 -8.29 -6.04
C CYS A 112 4.65 -9.13 -6.61
N LYS A 113 5.20 -10.04 -5.81
CA LYS A 113 6.44 -10.74 -6.10
C LYS A 113 6.25 -12.07 -6.79
N ALA A 114 5.14 -12.78 -6.56
CA ALA A 114 4.84 -14.04 -7.21
C ALA A 114 4.97 -13.98 -8.75
N PRO A 115 4.27 -13.07 -9.48
CA PRO A 115 4.38 -12.99 -10.93
C PRO A 115 5.75 -12.49 -11.39
N GLU A 116 6.40 -11.63 -10.60
CA GLU A 116 7.74 -11.11 -10.89
C GLU A 116 8.80 -12.22 -10.82
N ILE A 117 8.79 -13.01 -9.74
CA ILE A 117 9.70 -14.14 -9.57
C ILE A 117 9.41 -15.24 -10.60
N GLU A 118 8.15 -15.50 -10.93
CA GLU A 118 7.78 -16.45 -11.99
C GLU A 118 8.34 -16.01 -13.35
N ALA A 119 8.19 -14.73 -13.71
CA ALA A 119 8.78 -14.17 -14.92
C ALA A 119 10.30 -14.30 -14.94
N PHE A 120 10.95 -14.03 -13.80
CA PHE A 120 12.40 -14.13 -13.68
C PHE A 120 12.90 -15.57 -13.83
N GLU A 121 12.27 -16.53 -13.17
CA GLU A 121 12.65 -17.95 -13.30
C GLU A 121 12.42 -18.50 -14.71
N LYS A 122 11.39 -18.01 -15.40
CA LYS A 122 11.02 -18.47 -16.75
C LYS A 122 11.94 -17.94 -17.85
N HIS A 123 12.38 -16.68 -17.74
CA HIS A 123 13.00 -15.96 -18.87
C HIS A 123 14.44 -15.51 -18.64
N LEU A 124 14.94 -15.48 -17.39
CA LEU A 124 16.31 -15.07 -17.14
C LEU A 124 17.31 -16.22 -17.36
N PRO A 125 18.51 -15.93 -17.87
CA PRO A 125 19.59 -16.90 -17.92
C PRO A 125 19.92 -17.49 -16.54
N SER A 126 20.29 -18.76 -16.47
CA SER A 126 20.55 -19.49 -15.22
C SER A 126 21.71 -18.92 -14.39
N ASP A 127 22.63 -18.22 -15.04
CA ASP A 127 23.80 -17.57 -14.43
C ASP A 127 23.47 -16.19 -13.83
N THR A 128 22.25 -15.69 -14.00
CA THR A 128 21.79 -14.46 -13.34
C THR A 128 21.41 -14.70 -11.89
N GLN A 129 21.60 -13.66 -11.09
CA GLN A 129 21.18 -13.59 -9.70
C GLN A 129 19.88 -12.78 -9.58
N ILE A 130 19.02 -13.10 -8.63
CA ILE A 130 17.72 -12.47 -8.44
C ILE A 130 17.64 -11.88 -7.02
N ILE A 131 17.59 -10.55 -6.96
CA ILE A 131 17.35 -9.78 -5.74
C ILE A 131 16.34 -8.67 -6.08
N SER A 132 15.12 -8.81 -5.59
CA SER A 132 14.05 -7.84 -5.84
C SER A 132 13.90 -6.84 -4.71
N LEU A 133 13.25 -5.71 -5.02
CA LEU A 133 12.98 -4.64 -4.08
C LEU A 133 11.48 -4.32 -4.05
N HIS A 134 11.01 -3.72 -2.95
CA HIS A 134 9.71 -3.06 -2.91
C HIS A 134 9.74 -1.90 -1.91
N SER A 135 9.74 -0.67 -2.43
CA SER A 135 9.41 0.53 -1.66
C SER A 135 7.94 0.50 -1.26
N LEU A 136 7.63 0.41 0.03
CA LEU A 136 6.24 0.44 0.54
C LEU A 136 5.68 1.87 0.67
N HIS A 137 6.12 2.76 -0.23
CA HIS A 137 5.72 4.15 -0.29
C HIS A 137 5.57 4.60 -1.75
N GLY A 138 4.81 5.68 -1.98
CA GLY A 138 4.65 6.26 -3.30
C GLY A 138 5.89 7.06 -3.76
N PRO A 139 5.99 7.38 -5.06
CA PRO A 139 7.16 8.04 -5.67
C PRO A 139 7.39 9.48 -5.20
N LYS A 140 6.39 10.12 -4.62
CA LYS A 140 6.47 11.50 -4.09
C LYS A 140 6.78 11.55 -2.59
N VAL A 141 6.92 10.40 -1.94
CA VAL A 141 7.18 10.31 -0.50
C VAL A 141 8.68 10.32 -0.24
N ASN A 142 9.11 11.03 0.81
CA ASN A 142 10.50 10.95 1.27
C ASN A 142 10.80 9.52 1.73
N THR A 143 11.83 8.91 1.13
CA THR A 143 12.26 7.53 1.37
C THR A 143 12.81 7.30 2.78
N THR A 144 13.28 8.36 3.46
CA THR A 144 13.93 8.27 4.77
C THR A 144 13.00 7.67 5.81
N GLY A 145 13.43 6.59 6.45
CA GLY A 145 12.67 5.87 7.48
C GLY A 145 11.50 5.05 6.95
N GLN A 146 11.18 5.13 5.65
CA GLN A 146 10.13 4.31 5.05
C GLN A 146 10.62 2.86 4.88
N PRO A 147 9.74 1.86 4.97
CA PRO A 147 10.11 0.47 4.72
C PRO A 147 10.53 0.24 3.25
N LEU A 148 11.66 -0.43 3.07
CA LEU A 148 12.12 -0.97 1.79
C LEU A 148 12.35 -2.46 1.94
N VAL A 149 11.52 -3.27 1.29
CA VAL A 149 11.66 -4.73 1.34
C VAL A 149 12.75 -5.16 0.36
N VAL A 150 13.68 -5.99 0.82
CA VAL A 150 14.71 -6.65 0.02
C VAL A 150 14.41 -8.14 -0.02
N ILE A 151 14.29 -8.69 -1.23
CA ILE A 151 13.89 -10.09 -1.43
C ILE A 151 15.00 -10.81 -2.14
N ARG A 152 15.76 -11.59 -1.37
CA ARG A 152 16.82 -12.45 -1.90
C ARG A 152 16.18 -13.76 -2.36
N HIS A 153 16.04 -13.92 -3.68
CA HIS A 153 15.48 -15.14 -4.26
C HIS A 153 16.58 -16.12 -4.69
N ARG A 154 17.58 -15.64 -5.47
CA ARG A 154 18.72 -16.44 -5.93
C ARG A 154 19.98 -15.58 -6.02
N SER A 155 20.82 -15.54 -4.98
CA SER A 155 22.05 -14.72 -5.04
C SER A 155 23.16 -15.20 -4.12
N THR A 156 24.36 -14.72 -4.39
CA THR A 156 25.51 -14.75 -3.46
C THR A 156 25.37 -13.71 -2.36
N ASP A 157 26.15 -13.86 -1.28
CA ASP A 157 26.21 -12.88 -0.19
C ASP A 157 26.88 -11.56 -0.62
N GLU A 158 27.84 -11.62 -1.54
CA GLU A 158 28.48 -10.43 -2.11
C GLU A 158 27.47 -9.57 -2.87
N SER A 159 26.65 -10.20 -3.72
CA SER A 159 25.58 -9.50 -4.44
C SER A 159 24.55 -8.88 -3.52
N LEU A 160 24.19 -9.56 -2.42
CA LEU A 160 23.30 -8.98 -1.41
C LEU A 160 23.93 -7.77 -0.72
N ARG A 161 25.22 -7.84 -0.34
CA ARG A 161 25.95 -6.71 0.26
C ARG A 161 26.03 -5.52 -0.70
N PHE A 162 26.30 -5.77 -1.97
CA PHE A 162 26.29 -4.74 -3.01
C PHE A 162 24.92 -4.09 -3.13
N VAL A 163 23.82 -4.86 -3.24
CA VAL A 163 22.47 -4.28 -3.34
C VAL A 163 22.11 -3.48 -2.09
N LYS A 164 22.45 -3.96 -0.88
CA LYS A 164 22.26 -3.20 0.37
C LYS A 164 23.07 -1.90 0.41
N SER A 165 24.29 -1.91 -0.13
CA SER A 165 25.13 -0.72 -0.25
C SER A 165 24.57 0.28 -1.27
N LEU A 166 24.01 -0.20 -2.39
CA LEU A 166 23.34 0.64 -3.37
C LEU A 166 22.13 1.36 -2.77
N VAL A 167 21.22 0.61 -2.13
CA VAL A 167 19.97 1.18 -1.62
C VAL A 167 20.14 1.99 -0.33
N SER A 168 21.32 1.98 0.29
CA SER A 168 21.55 2.73 1.54
C SER A 168 21.36 4.24 1.36
N CYS A 169 21.57 4.78 0.16
CA CYS A 169 21.34 6.20 -0.13
C CYS A 169 19.86 6.62 -0.05
N LEU A 170 18.94 5.66 -0.01
CA LEU A 170 17.50 5.92 0.20
C LEU A 170 17.20 6.23 1.67
N ASN A 171 18.09 5.87 2.61
CA ASN A 171 17.88 6.00 4.06
C ASN A 171 16.59 5.31 4.55
N SER A 172 16.15 4.28 3.83
CA SER A 172 14.96 3.49 4.16
C SER A 172 15.26 2.45 5.25
N LYS A 173 14.23 2.03 5.98
CA LYS A 173 14.32 0.89 6.91
C LYS A 173 14.26 -0.40 6.09
N LEU A 174 15.40 -1.07 5.94
CA LEU A 174 15.48 -2.33 5.19
C LEU A 174 14.75 -3.44 5.95
N VAL A 175 13.92 -4.18 5.24
CA VAL A 175 13.26 -5.39 5.74
C VAL A 175 13.55 -6.52 4.77
N GLU A 176 14.08 -7.64 5.26
CA GLU A 176 14.37 -8.80 4.43
C GLU A 176 13.23 -9.80 4.56
N LEU A 177 12.64 -10.18 3.42
CA LEU A 177 11.54 -11.14 3.35
C LEU A 177 11.75 -12.07 2.15
N THR A 178 11.21 -13.28 2.24
CA THR A 178 11.00 -14.11 1.04
C THR A 178 9.87 -13.52 0.19
N ALA A 179 9.81 -13.88 -1.10
CA ALA A 179 8.73 -13.45 -1.98
C ALA A 179 7.34 -13.86 -1.46
N LYS A 180 7.24 -15.05 -0.86
CA LYS A 180 6.00 -15.59 -0.29
C LYS A 180 5.55 -14.81 0.95
N GLU A 181 6.47 -14.53 1.88
CA GLU A 181 6.17 -13.72 3.07
C GLU A 181 5.77 -12.30 2.68
N HIS A 182 6.51 -11.70 1.75
CA HIS A 182 6.17 -10.38 1.21
C HIS A 182 4.74 -10.32 0.65
N ASP A 183 4.38 -11.27 -0.22
CA ASP A 183 3.06 -11.25 -0.84
C ASP A 183 1.95 -11.54 0.18
N ARG A 184 2.20 -12.40 1.16
CA ARG A 184 1.25 -12.60 2.26
C ARG A 184 1.02 -11.31 3.06
N ILE A 185 2.09 -10.65 3.49
CA ILE A 185 2.03 -9.43 4.30
C ILE A 185 1.40 -8.26 3.53
N THR A 186 1.73 -8.10 2.24
CA THR A 186 1.13 -7.04 1.41
C THR A 186 -0.35 -7.31 1.11
N ALA A 187 -0.76 -8.57 0.99
CA ALA A 187 -2.18 -8.91 0.97
C ALA A 187 -2.86 -8.49 2.29
N ASP A 188 -2.29 -8.91 3.43
CA ASP A 188 -2.81 -8.66 4.79
C ASP A 188 -2.96 -7.16 5.12
N THR A 189 -2.04 -6.34 4.62
CA THR A 189 -1.96 -4.92 4.99
C THR A 189 -2.51 -3.97 3.94
N GLN A 190 -2.44 -4.30 2.64
CA GLN A 190 -2.75 -3.34 1.58
C GLN A 190 -3.98 -3.72 0.76
N ALA A 191 -4.10 -4.98 0.32
CA ALA A 191 -5.13 -5.36 -0.65
C ALA A 191 -6.55 -5.15 -0.11
N VAL A 192 -6.85 -5.66 1.09
CA VAL A 192 -8.16 -5.48 1.73
C VAL A 192 -8.39 -4.03 2.13
N THR A 193 -7.38 -3.35 2.64
CA THR A 193 -7.43 -1.91 2.95
C THR A 193 -7.89 -1.12 1.73
N HIS A 194 -7.27 -1.34 0.58
CA HIS A 194 -7.69 -0.68 -0.66
C HIS A 194 -9.11 -1.08 -1.06
N ALA A 195 -9.46 -2.36 -1.02
CA ALA A 195 -10.80 -2.83 -1.37
C ALA A 195 -11.91 -2.18 -0.50
N ALA A 196 -11.67 -2.03 0.81
CA ALA A 196 -12.58 -1.37 1.73
C ALA A 196 -12.84 0.09 1.34
N PHE A 197 -11.79 0.88 1.13
CA PHE A 197 -11.93 2.31 0.80
C PHE A 197 -12.38 2.56 -0.65
N LEU A 198 -12.04 1.66 -1.58
CA LEU A 198 -12.63 1.67 -2.91
C LEU A 198 -14.15 1.43 -2.84
N SER A 199 -14.59 0.49 -2.01
CA SER A 199 -16.00 0.20 -1.77
C SER A 199 -16.74 1.41 -1.19
N MET A 200 -16.12 2.15 -0.26
CA MET A 200 -16.68 3.41 0.26
C MET A 200 -16.90 4.44 -0.84
N GLY A 201 -15.91 4.65 -1.71
CA GLY A 201 -16.04 5.60 -2.82
C GLY A 201 -17.15 5.22 -3.80
N VAL A 202 -17.28 3.93 -4.13
CA VAL A 202 -18.36 3.44 -5.01
C VAL A 202 -19.72 3.62 -4.34
N ALA A 203 -19.82 3.40 -3.03
CA ALA A 203 -21.05 3.63 -2.27
C ALA A 203 -21.47 5.11 -2.31
N TRP A 204 -20.56 6.03 -2.01
CA TRP A 204 -20.83 7.48 -2.08
C TRP A 204 -21.24 7.94 -3.47
N ARG A 205 -20.54 7.47 -4.52
CA ARG A 205 -20.90 7.77 -5.91
C ARG A 205 -22.30 7.23 -6.24
N THR A 206 -22.60 5.99 -5.87
CA THR A 206 -23.90 5.36 -6.16
C THR A 206 -25.05 6.06 -5.42
N CYS A 207 -24.80 6.51 -4.18
CA CYS A 207 -25.73 7.36 -3.43
C CYS A 207 -25.80 8.81 -3.96
N ASN A 208 -24.92 9.19 -4.90
CA ASN A 208 -24.72 10.57 -5.38
C ASN A 208 -24.49 11.57 -4.23
N GLN A 209 -23.67 11.19 -3.26
CA GLN A 209 -23.37 11.97 -2.06
C GLN A 209 -21.87 12.25 -1.94
N TYR A 210 -21.55 13.50 -1.60
CA TYR A 210 -20.19 13.88 -1.21
C TYR A 210 -20.11 13.87 0.31
N PRO A 211 -19.27 13.01 0.92
CA PRO A 211 -19.34 12.82 2.36
C PRO A 211 -19.01 14.08 3.19
N TRP A 212 -18.19 14.99 2.66
CA TRP A 212 -17.90 16.28 3.29
C TRP A 212 -19.00 17.35 3.12
N LYS A 213 -20.02 17.11 2.28
CA LYS A 213 -21.15 18.03 2.08
C LYS A 213 -22.41 17.59 2.83
N THR A 214 -22.47 16.34 3.28
CA THR A 214 -23.66 15.80 3.94
C THR A 214 -23.42 15.78 5.46
N PRO A 215 -24.34 16.34 6.26
CA PRO A 215 -24.13 16.55 7.70
C PRO A 215 -24.26 15.27 8.54
N LYS A 216 -24.04 14.08 7.97
CA LYS A 216 -24.05 12.79 8.70
C LYS A 216 -22.65 12.22 8.94
N TRP A 217 -21.66 12.58 8.11
CA TRP A 217 -20.28 12.11 8.29
C TRP A 217 -19.47 13.16 9.06
N ILE A 218 -19.62 13.14 10.39
CA ILE A 218 -18.99 14.09 11.32
C ILE A 218 -18.04 13.31 12.24
N GLY A 219 -16.88 13.91 12.56
CA GLY A 219 -15.91 13.36 13.50
C GLY A 219 -14.62 12.86 12.86
N GLY A 220 -13.62 12.58 13.68
CA GLY A 220 -12.28 12.22 13.23
C GLY A 220 -12.22 10.90 12.48
N ILE A 221 -12.95 9.88 12.94
CA ILE A 221 -13.09 8.59 12.25
C ILE A 221 -13.62 8.77 10.82
N GLU A 222 -14.60 9.65 10.62
CA GLU A 222 -15.17 9.92 9.30
C GLU A 222 -14.18 10.65 8.40
N ASN A 223 -13.50 11.68 8.92
CA ASN A 223 -12.45 12.39 8.19
C ASN A 223 -11.33 11.44 7.73
N ALA A 224 -10.89 10.51 8.59
CA ALA A 224 -9.89 9.52 8.23
C ALA A 224 -10.36 8.64 7.06
N LYS A 225 -11.59 8.12 7.11
CA LYS A 225 -12.17 7.29 6.04
C LYS A 225 -12.27 8.05 4.71
N ILE A 226 -12.72 9.31 4.76
CA ILE A 226 -12.85 10.16 3.58
C ILE A 226 -11.47 10.43 2.96
N ASN A 227 -10.51 10.87 3.78
CA ASN A 227 -9.18 11.23 3.31
C ASN A 227 -8.42 10.02 2.73
N ILE A 228 -8.53 8.83 3.33
CA ILE A 228 -7.92 7.62 2.77
C ILE A 228 -8.55 7.26 1.42
N SER A 229 -9.88 7.27 1.33
CA SER A 229 -10.59 6.96 0.09
C SER A 229 -10.20 7.90 -1.04
N LEU A 230 -10.22 9.21 -0.79
CA LEU A 230 -9.87 10.22 -1.81
C LEU A 230 -8.38 10.17 -2.19
N ARG A 231 -7.50 9.83 -1.25
CA ARG A 231 -6.09 9.59 -1.54
C ARG A 231 -5.89 8.39 -2.48
N ILE A 232 -6.66 7.31 -2.30
CA ILE A 232 -6.65 6.16 -3.22
C ILE A 232 -7.13 6.60 -4.62
N TYR A 233 -8.27 7.29 -4.69
CA TYR A 233 -8.80 7.81 -5.96
C TYR A 233 -7.96 8.92 -6.59
N SER A 234 -7.01 9.53 -5.87
CA SER A 234 -6.06 10.51 -6.44
C SER A 234 -4.86 9.86 -7.17
N ASN A 235 -4.74 8.53 -7.12
CA ASN A 235 -3.67 7.77 -7.75
C ASN A 235 -4.17 6.98 -8.99
N LYS A 236 -3.25 6.27 -9.65
CA LYS A 236 -3.54 5.50 -10.86
C LYS A 236 -4.10 4.11 -10.48
N TRP A 237 -5.20 3.71 -11.12
CA TRP A 237 -5.92 2.46 -10.84
C TRP A 237 -5.01 1.20 -10.88
N HIS A 238 -4.07 1.15 -11.83
CA HIS A 238 -3.22 -0.03 -12.08
C HIS A 238 -2.29 -0.35 -10.91
N VAL A 239 -1.97 0.62 -10.05
CA VAL A 239 -1.18 0.39 -8.82
C VAL A 239 -1.93 -0.51 -7.86
N TYR A 240 -3.24 -0.27 -7.69
CA TYR A 240 -4.10 -1.02 -6.79
C TYR A 240 -4.56 -2.34 -7.43
N ALA A 241 -4.94 -2.31 -8.70
CA ALA A 241 -5.35 -3.48 -9.46
C ALA A 241 -4.21 -4.51 -9.55
N GLY A 242 -3.00 -4.06 -9.88
CA GLY A 242 -1.83 -4.93 -9.97
C GLY A 242 -1.61 -5.71 -8.68
N LEU A 243 -1.59 -5.02 -7.53
CA LEU A 243 -1.45 -5.71 -6.24
C LEU A 243 -2.61 -6.67 -5.96
N ALA A 244 -3.85 -6.22 -6.08
CA ALA A 244 -5.00 -7.01 -5.65
C ALA A 244 -5.27 -8.22 -6.56
N ILE A 245 -5.13 -8.06 -7.88
CA ILE A 245 -5.41 -9.10 -8.87
C ILE A 245 -4.26 -10.10 -8.96
N THR A 246 -2.99 -9.65 -8.95
CA THR A 246 -1.87 -10.57 -9.21
C THR A 246 -1.36 -11.29 -7.97
N ASN A 247 -1.78 -10.87 -6.77
CA ASN A 247 -1.42 -11.53 -5.51
C ASN A 247 -2.48 -12.57 -5.12
N PRO A 248 -2.18 -13.89 -5.17
CA PRO A 248 -3.16 -14.92 -4.80
C PRO A 248 -3.65 -14.79 -3.35
N SER A 249 -2.78 -14.37 -2.43
CA SER A 249 -3.16 -14.17 -1.02
C SER A 249 -4.16 -13.03 -0.85
N ALA A 250 -4.17 -12.03 -1.75
CA ALA A 250 -5.13 -10.94 -1.71
C ALA A 250 -6.56 -11.40 -2.04
N HIS A 251 -6.72 -12.42 -2.88
CA HIS A 251 -8.03 -12.90 -3.31
C HIS A 251 -8.82 -13.43 -2.13
N ASP A 252 -8.22 -14.35 -1.35
CA ASP A 252 -8.85 -14.97 -0.18
C ASP A 252 -9.31 -13.91 0.83
N GLN A 253 -8.49 -12.89 1.02
CA GLN A 253 -8.78 -11.86 2.02
C GLN A 253 -9.86 -10.88 1.58
N VAL A 254 -9.84 -10.44 0.32
CA VAL A 254 -10.89 -9.55 -0.20
C VAL A 254 -12.22 -10.28 -0.25
N ILE A 255 -12.22 -11.58 -0.59
CA ILE A 255 -13.42 -12.44 -0.53
C ILE A 255 -13.92 -12.54 0.91
N GLN A 256 -13.04 -12.81 1.87
CA GLN A 256 -13.45 -12.92 3.28
C GLN A 256 -13.92 -11.58 3.84
N TYR A 257 -13.32 -10.46 3.44
CA TYR A 257 -13.79 -9.12 3.82
C TYR A 257 -15.19 -8.83 3.29
N SER A 258 -15.43 -9.14 2.01
CA SER A 258 -16.76 -9.01 1.41
C SER A 258 -17.78 -9.91 2.11
N LYS A 259 -17.42 -11.16 2.41
CA LYS A 259 -18.27 -12.08 3.18
C LYS A 259 -18.60 -11.53 4.57
N SER A 260 -17.60 -11.02 5.29
CA SER A 260 -17.76 -10.43 6.62
C SER A 260 -18.68 -9.21 6.56
N THR A 261 -18.52 -8.36 5.54
CA THR A 261 -19.40 -7.22 5.28
C THR A 261 -20.85 -7.66 5.06
N THR A 262 -21.09 -8.63 4.17
CA THR A 262 -22.43 -9.14 3.86
C THR A 262 -23.08 -9.81 5.07
N GLU A 263 -22.35 -10.62 5.83
CA GLU A 263 -22.88 -11.31 7.01
C GLU A 263 -23.24 -10.35 8.14
N LEU A 264 -22.37 -9.37 8.43
CA LEU A 264 -22.66 -8.35 9.44
C LEU A 264 -23.85 -7.48 9.01
N PHE A 265 -23.88 -7.02 7.76
CA PHE A 265 -25.02 -6.25 7.24
C PHE A 265 -26.33 -7.05 7.27
N THR A 266 -26.27 -8.37 7.05
CA THR A 266 -27.44 -9.25 7.18
C THR A 266 -27.99 -9.25 8.61
N LEU A 267 -27.13 -9.33 9.63
CA LEU A 267 -27.55 -9.24 11.03
C LEU A 267 -28.18 -7.88 11.35
N MET A 268 -27.63 -6.80 10.79
CA MET A 268 -28.14 -5.42 10.93
C MET A 268 -29.56 -5.26 10.38
N ILE A 269 -29.83 -5.76 9.16
CA ILE A 269 -31.17 -5.66 8.54
C ILE A 269 -32.20 -6.60 9.16
N GLN A 270 -31.76 -7.68 9.79
CA GLN A 270 -32.63 -8.59 10.53
C GLN A 270 -32.90 -8.12 11.96
N GLY A 271 -32.29 -7.02 12.42
CA GLY A 271 -32.42 -6.52 13.79
C GLY A 271 -31.85 -7.47 14.85
N LYS A 272 -30.93 -8.37 14.46
CA LYS A 272 -30.34 -9.40 15.33
C LYS A 272 -29.21 -8.85 16.19
N LYS A 273 -29.52 -7.85 17.01
CA LYS A 273 -28.57 -7.11 17.85
C LYS A 273 -27.73 -8.03 18.74
N ASP A 274 -28.36 -9.00 19.42
CA ASP A 274 -27.65 -9.89 20.34
C ASP A 274 -26.64 -10.81 19.64
N GLU A 275 -27.01 -11.35 18.47
CA GLU A 275 -26.11 -12.16 17.64
C GLU A 275 -24.93 -11.31 17.12
N LEU A 276 -25.22 -10.08 16.67
CA LEU A 276 -24.20 -9.12 16.22
C LEU A 276 -23.21 -8.78 17.34
N ASN A 277 -23.73 -8.48 18.53
CA ASN A 277 -22.91 -8.18 19.70
C ASN A 277 -22.04 -9.39 20.10
N GLN A 278 -22.61 -10.59 20.21
CA GLN A 278 -21.84 -11.79 20.55
C GLN A 278 -20.70 -12.06 19.57
N ARG A 279 -20.94 -11.84 18.27
CA ARG A 279 -19.91 -11.99 17.22
C ARG A 279 -18.80 -10.96 17.39
N LEU A 280 -19.12 -9.67 17.50
CA LEU A 280 -18.13 -8.60 17.59
C LEU A 280 -17.36 -8.61 18.92
N GLN A 281 -17.96 -9.08 20.02
CA GLN A 281 -17.24 -9.25 21.28
C GLN A 281 -16.21 -10.40 21.22
N LYS A 282 -16.45 -11.46 20.42
CA LYS A 282 -15.42 -12.48 20.14
C LYS A 282 -14.27 -11.90 19.33
N VAL A 283 -14.59 -11.10 18.31
CA VAL A 283 -13.60 -10.37 17.50
C VAL A 283 -12.74 -9.47 18.39
N LYS A 284 -13.37 -8.65 19.25
CA LYS A 284 -12.68 -7.78 20.21
C LYS A 284 -11.68 -8.55 21.07
N LYS A 285 -12.12 -9.67 21.66
CA LYS A 285 -11.27 -10.54 22.50
C LYS A 285 -10.13 -11.20 21.75
N PHE A 286 -10.27 -11.47 20.45
CA PHE A 286 -9.19 -12.07 19.67
C PHE A 286 -8.16 -11.04 19.24
N LEU A 287 -8.60 -9.89 18.73
CA LEU A 287 -7.68 -8.91 18.12
C LEU A 287 -7.03 -7.96 19.12
N PHE A 288 -7.76 -7.58 20.17
CA PHE A 288 -7.38 -6.45 21.03
C PHE A 288 -7.20 -6.84 22.50
N HIS A 289 -7.03 -8.13 22.82
CA HIS A 289 -6.86 -8.59 24.21
C HIS A 289 -5.65 -7.99 24.95
N HIS A 290 -4.67 -7.46 24.21
CA HIS A 290 -3.42 -6.93 24.74
C HIS A 290 -3.44 -5.40 24.91
N ILE A 291 -4.54 -4.74 24.52
CA ILE A 291 -4.64 -3.28 24.49
C ILE A 291 -5.39 -2.81 25.74
N ASN A 292 -4.72 -1.94 26.51
CA ASN A 292 -5.33 -1.23 27.63
C ASN A 292 -5.81 0.15 27.16
N ASP A 293 -6.88 0.67 27.77
CA ASP A 293 -7.56 1.94 27.41
C ASP A 293 -6.65 3.17 27.30
N HIS A 294 -5.44 3.12 27.87
CA HIS A 294 -4.47 4.23 27.86
C HIS A 294 -3.45 4.20 26.70
N ASN A 295 -3.52 3.21 25.80
CA ASN A 295 -2.48 2.95 24.80
C ASN A 295 -2.99 2.87 23.34
N LEU A 296 -4.10 3.54 23.01
CA LEU A 296 -4.65 3.52 21.65
C LEU A 296 -3.67 4.06 20.61
N LEU A 297 -3.59 3.45 19.43
CA LEU A 297 -2.74 3.84 18.30
C LEU A 297 -3.04 5.26 17.80
N LEU A 298 -4.31 5.67 17.85
CA LEU A 298 -4.77 6.99 17.43
C LEU A 298 -5.77 7.56 18.43
N ASP A 299 -5.78 8.90 18.51
CA ASP A 299 -6.75 9.69 19.28
C ASP A 299 -7.62 10.48 18.28
N ASP A 300 -8.94 10.42 18.45
CA ASP A 300 -9.95 11.01 17.56
C ASP A 300 -9.80 12.53 17.44
N SER A 301 -9.36 13.21 18.51
CA SER A 301 -9.10 14.66 18.51
C SER A 301 -8.00 15.10 17.53
N VAL A 302 -7.16 14.15 17.11
CA VAL A 302 -6.13 14.37 16.09
C VAL A 302 -6.75 14.33 14.70
N LEU A 303 -7.68 13.40 14.49
CA LEU A 303 -8.31 13.13 13.20
C LEU A 303 -9.39 14.16 12.86
N GLU A 304 -10.05 14.75 13.85
CA GLU A 304 -11.05 15.82 13.67
C GLU A 304 -10.50 17.04 12.92
N LYS A 305 -9.20 17.32 13.06
CA LYS A 305 -8.53 18.48 12.43
C LYS A 305 -8.42 18.38 10.91
N PHE A 306 -8.61 17.19 10.35
CA PHE A 306 -8.41 16.92 8.91
C PHE A 306 -9.74 16.84 8.15
N SER A 307 -10.65 17.77 8.43
CA SER A 307 -11.94 17.90 7.74
C SER A 307 -11.80 18.59 6.38
N LEU A 308 -12.47 18.05 5.36
CA LEU A 308 -12.65 18.71 4.06
C LEU A 308 -13.71 19.84 4.09
N ASN A 309 -14.54 19.87 5.13
CA ASN A 309 -15.45 20.97 5.37
C ASN A 309 -14.78 22.01 6.28
N LYS A 310 -14.68 23.26 5.80
CA LYS A 310 -14.03 24.38 6.51
C LYS A 310 -14.80 24.84 7.76
N THR A 311 -16.10 24.54 7.81
CA THR A 311 -16.97 24.73 8.98
C THR A 311 -17.72 23.42 9.21
N PRO A 312 -17.08 22.43 9.85
CA PRO A 312 -17.72 21.14 10.11
C PRO A 312 -18.95 21.36 11.01
N PRO A 313 -20.06 20.63 10.79
CA PRO A 313 -21.23 20.73 11.65
C PRO A 313 -20.86 20.36 13.09
N GLU A 314 -21.34 21.14 14.07
CA GLU A 314 -21.19 20.81 15.48
C GLU A 314 -22.08 19.62 15.85
N GLY A 315 -21.55 18.67 16.63
CA GLY A 315 -22.28 17.53 17.16
C GLY A 315 -21.59 16.19 16.94
N LYS A 316 -22.19 15.12 17.47
CA LYS A 316 -21.78 13.73 17.26
C LYS A 316 -22.91 13.02 16.52
N GLN A 317 -22.59 12.36 15.41
CA GLN A 317 -23.53 11.48 14.70
C GLN A 317 -23.09 10.04 14.92
N PRO A 318 -23.79 9.25 15.77
CA PRO A 318 -23.53 7.83 15.94
C PRO A 318 -23.62 7.09 14.59
N ASN A 319 -22.71 6.15 14.35
CA ASN A 319 -22.58 5.44 13.08
C ASN A 319 -22.43 3.93 13.34
N SER A 320 -22.97 3.10 12.43
CA SER A 320 -22.79 1.64 12.47
C SER A 320 -21.33 1.23 12.30
N HIS A 321 -20.54 2.06 11.62
CA HIS A 321 -19.14 1.79 11.25
C HIS A 321 -18.95 0.42 10.58
N LEU A 322 -19.92 -0.04 9.77
CA LEU A 322 -19.92 -1.38 9.13
C LEU A 322 -18.57 -1.73 8.49
N SER A 323 -17.96 -0.78 7.77
CA SER A 323 -16.65 -0.96 7.15
C SER A 323 -15.51 -1.32 8.12
N LEU A 324 -15.51 -0.75 9.33
CA LEU A 324 -14.54 -1.00 10.39
C LEU A 324 -14.86 -2.31 11.13
N LEU A 325 -16.15 -2.57 11.40
CA LEU A 325 -16.59 -3.83 12.00
C LEU A 325 -16.26 -5.03 11.09
N ALA A 326 -16.46 -4.88 9.77
CA ALA A 326 -16.21 -5.91 8.79
C ALA A 326 -14.72 -6.24 8.63
N ILE A 327 -13.80 -5.27 8.77
CA ILE A 327 -12.36 -5.58 8.67
C ILE A 327 -11.89 -6.35 9.89
N ALA A 328 -12.36 -5.97 11.08
CA ALA A 328 -12.05 -6.68 12.31
C ALA A 328 -12.59 -8.12 12.28
N ASP A 329 -13.84 -8.30 11.85
CA ASP A 329 -14.43 -9.62 11.68
C ASP A 329 -13.70 -10.46 10.61
N SER A 330 -13.23 -9.82 9.53
CA SER A 330 -12.42 -10.48 8.51
C SER A 330 -11.08 -10.96 9.05
N TRP A 331 -10.37 -10.13 9.83
CA TRP A 331 -9.11 -10.53 10.46
C TRP A 331 -9.31 -11.70 11.42
N TYR A 332 -10.37 -11.67 12.23
CA TYR A 332 -10.73 -12.78 13.12
C TYR A 332 -10.95 -14.10 12.35
N ASN A 333 -11.75 -14.07 11.29
CA ASN A 333 -12.05 -15.28 10.49
C ASN A 333 -10.83 -15.84 9.74
N LEU A 334 -9.86 -14.98 9.41
CA LEU A 334 -8.61 -15.40 8.76
C LEU A 334 -7.50 -15.78 9.74
N GLY A 335 -7.73 -15.60 11.06
CA GLY A 335 -6.70 -15.79 12.08
C GLY A 335 -5.54 -14.80 11.94
N ILE A 336 -5.79 -13.60 11.40
CA ILE A 336 -4.77 -12.57 11.19
C ILE A 336 -4.77 -11.65 12.42
N VAL A 337 -3.59 -11.44 13.01
CA VAL A 337 -3.37 -10.39 14.00
C VAL A 337 -2.68 -9.22 13.29
N PRO A 338 -3.36 -8.08 13.08
CA PRO A 338 -2.85 -7.01 12.23
C PRO A 338 -1.56 -6.35 12.76
N TYR A 339 -1.29 -6.46 14.06
CA TYR A 339 -0.09 -5.93 14.71
C TYR A 339 1.20 -6.68 14.33
N ASP A 340 1.11 -7.98 14.02
CA ASP A 340 2.28 -8.79 13.64
C ASP A 340 2.90 -8.30 12.32
N HIS A 341 2.10 -7.63 11.49
CA HIS A 341 2.50 -7.16 10.16
C HIS A 341 2.85 -5.66 10.13
N ILE A 342 2.92 -4.98 11.29
CA ILE A 342 3.21 -3.54 11.38
C ILE A 342 4.57 -3.17 10.77
N ILE A 343 5.55 -4.08 10.77
CA ILE A 343 6.90 -3.81 10.24
C ILE A 343 6.90 -3.43 8.75
N CYS A 344 5.93 -3.93 7.99
CA CYS A 344 5.71 -3.65 6.57
C CYS A 344 4.38 -2.91 6.32
N SER A 345 3.79 -2.34 7.38
CA SER A 345 2.54 -1.59 7.22
C SER A 345 2.75 -0.30 6.45
N THR A 346 1.80 0.00 5.57
CA THR A 346 1.72 1.32 4.94
C THR A 346 1.05 2.31 5.89
N PRO A 347 1.25 3.64 5.69
CA PRO A 347 0.55 4.64 6.49
C PRO A 347 -0.98 4.48 6.47
N LEU A 348 -1.55 4.06 5.33
CA LEU A 348 -2.99 3.85 5.19
C LEU A 348 -3.47 2.70 6.08
N PHE A 349 -2.73 1.59 6.11
CA PHE A 349 -3.05 0.46 7.00
C PHE A 349 -2.97 0.86 8.46
N ARG A 350 -1.92 1.59 8.88
CA ARG A 350 -1.78 2.06 10.27
C ARG A 350 -2.98 2.91 10.70
N ILE A 351 -3.45 3.80 9.83
CA ILE A 351 -4.63 4.62 10.13
C ILE A 351 -5.88 3.76 10.20
N PHE A 352 -6.08 2.85 9.24
CA PHE A 352 -7.25 1.97 9.22
C PHE A 352 -7.31 1.06 10.45
N LEU A 353 -6.17 0.49 10.85
CA LEU A 353 -6.03 -0.27 12.10
C LEU A 353 -6.33 0.61 13.31
N GLY A 354 -5.73 1.80 13.39
CA GLY A 354 -5.93 2.70 14.53
C GLY A 354 -7.39 3.16 14.71
N VAL A 355 -8.10 3.49 13.63
CA VAL A 355 -9.54 3.84 13.76
C VAL A 355 -10.42 2.63 14.07
N THR A 356 -10.04 1.44 13.59
CA THR A 356 -10.74 0.19 13.94
C THR A 356 -10.54 -0.13 15.42
N GLU A 357 -9.30 -0.06 15.90
CA GLU A 357 -8.95 -0.21 17.30
C GLU A 357 -9.70 0.80 18.17
N TYR A 358 -9.79 2.06 17.75
CA TYR A 358 -10.53 3.10 18.46
C TYR A 358 -12.00 2.75 18.64
N VAL A 359 -12.69 2.26 17.60
CA VAL A 359 -14.10 1.80 17.71
C VAL A 359 -14.24 0.64 18.70
N PHE A 360 -13.33 -0.33 18.67
CA PHE A 360 -13.43 -1.53 19.50
C PHE A 360 -13.01 -1.31 20.95
N CYS A 361 -12.02 -0.44 21.20
CA CYS A 361 -11.37 -0.29 22.49
C CYS A 361 -11.84 0.94 23.28
N THR A 362 -12.39 1.97 22.63
CA THR A 362 -12.97 3.11 23.36
C THR A 362 -14.21 2.65 24.14
N PRO A 363 -14.30 2.91 25.45
CA PRO A 363 -15.43 2.49 26.27
C PRO A 363 -16.79 2.95 25.71
N GLY A 364 -17.70 2.01 25.46
CA GLY A 364 -19.07 2.26 25.00
C GLY A 364 -19.22 2.52 23.50
N LEU A 365 -18.14 2.73 22.74
CA LEU A 365 -18.23 3.09 21.32
C LEU A 365 -18.61 1.90 20.43
N LEU A 366 -18.12 0.70 20.75
CA LEU A 366 -18.54 -0.53 20.07
C LEU A 366 -20.02 -0.82 20.32
N GLU A 367 -20.47 -0.67 21.56
CA GLU A 367 -21.87 -0.87 21.95
C GLU A 367 -22.81 0.15 21.28
N GLU A 368 -22.40 1.43 21.17
CA GLU A 368 -23.10 2.46 20.40
C GLU A 368 -23.18 2.09 18.92
N SER A 369 -22.06 1.64 18.33
CA SER A 369 -22.02 1.23 16.92
C SER A 369 -22.96 0.06 16.64
N ILE A 370 -23.01 -0.93 17.54
CA ILE A 370 -23.91 -2.10 17.44
C ILE A 370 -25.38 -1.67 17.57
N GLU A 371 -25.68 -0.76 18.49
CA GLU A 371 -27.03 -0.21 18.66
C GLU A 371 -27.50 0.45 17.37
N VAL A 372 -26.73 1.42 16.86
CA VAL A 372 -27.02 2.12 15.60
C VAL A 372 -27.16 1.13 14.45
N ALA A 373 -26.26 0.15 14.37
CA ALA A 373 -26.28 -0.86 13.31
C ALA A 373 -27.58 -1.69 13.31
N ALA A 374 -28.15 -1.98 14.48
CA ALA A 374 -29.36 -2.78 14.61
C ALA A 374 -30.65 -1.96 14.50
N THR A 375 -30.70 -0.74 15.06
CA THR A 375 -31.96 0.00 15.27
C THR A 375 -32.09 1.28 14.44
N ASP A 376 -30.97 1.84 13.98
CA ASP A 376 -30.96 3.11 13.25
C ASP A 376 -30.87 2.89 11.73
N SER A 377 -31.59 3.72 10.98
CA SER A 377 -31.65 3.66 9.51
C SER A 377 -30.88 4.78 8.80
N THR A 378 -30.26 5.73 9.50
CA THR A 378 -29.56 6.90 8.95
C THR A 378 -28.48 6.52 7.95
N PHE A 379 -27.71 5.45 8.22
CA PHE A 379 -26.65 4.95 7.32
C PHE A 379 -27.05 3.73 6.49
N ARG A 380 -28.30 3.26 6.60
CA ARG A 380 -28.69 1.95 6.06
C ARG A 380 -28.55 1.86 4.54
N GLN A 381 -28.86 2.94 3.84
CA GLN A 381 -28.67 3.04 2.39
C GLN A 381 -27.18 2.99 2.03
N ASP A 382 -26.34 3.71 2.78
CA ASP A 382 -24.89 3.72 2.55
C ASP A 382 -24.28 2.33 2.81
N ASP A 383 -24.68 1.67 3.90
CA ASP A 383 -24.23 0.33 4.27
C ASP A 383 -24.65 -0.73 3.24
N LEU A 384 -25.85 -0.61 2.65
CA LEU A 384 -26.28 -1.45 1.54
C LEU A 384 -25.37 -1.27 0.32
N HIS A 385 -25.15 -0.03 -0.12
CA HIS A 385 -24.32 0.24 -1.29
C HIS A 385 -22.84 -0.11 -1.04
N PHE A 386 -22.37 0.05 0.20
CA PHE A 386 -21.05 -0.40 0.62
C PHE A 386 -20.91 -1.92 0.51
N THR A 387 -21.91 -2.67 1.00
CA THR A 387 -21.93 -4.13 0.91
C THR A 387 -21.89 -4.60 -0.55
N ILE A 388 -22.74 -4.03 -1.42
CA ILE A 388 -22.77 -4.35 -2.86
C ILE A 388 -21.42 -4.00 -3.53
N ALA A 389 -20.83 -2.85 -3.18
CA ALA A 389 -19.54 -2.45 -3.72
C ALA A 389 -18.42 -3.40 -3.29
N SER A 390 -18.42 -3.85 -2.03
CA SER A 390 -17.44 -4.82 -1.52
C SER A 390 -17.48 -6.14 -2.27
N GLU A 391 -18.69 -6.66 -2.55
CA GLU A 391 -18.87 -7.86 -3.36
C GLU A 391 -18.42 -7.67 -4.81
N THR A 392 -18.67 -6.48 -5.37
CA THR A 392 -18.28 -6.14 -6.74
C THR A 392 -16.76 -6.15 -6.87
N TRP A 393 -16.04 -5.48 -5.96
CA TRP A 393 -14.58 -5.49 -5.94
C TRP A 393 -14.03 -6.90 -5.72
N ALA A 394 -14.59 -7.67 -4.80
CA ALA A 394 -14.19 -9.05 -4.57
C ALA A 394 -14.32 -9.92 -5.83
N LYS A 395 -15.42 -9.79 -6.57
CA LYS A 395 -15.63 -10.50 -7.84
C LYS A 395 -14.64 -10.06 -8.91
N ILE A 396 -14.45 -8.74 -9.11
CA ILE A 396 -13.49 -8.20 -10.09
C ILE A 396 -12.08 -8.73 -9.82
N ILE A 397 -11.66 -8.70 -8.56
CA ILE A 397 -10.33 -9.15 -8.12
C ILE A 397 -10.17 -10.65 -8.32
N LYS A 398 -11.13 -11.45 -7.85
CA LYS A 398 -11.12 -12.92 -7.97
C LYS A 398 -11.04 -13.40 -9.43
N PHE A 399 -11.76 -12.75 -10.33
CA PHE A 399 -11.73 -13.07 -11.76
C PHE A 399 -10.58 -12.42 -12.53
N GLY A 400 -9.74 -11.63 -11.84
CA GLY A 400 -8.58 -10.96 -12.43
C GLY A 400 -8.90 -10.00 -13.57
N ASN A 401 -10.06 -9.33 -13.52
CA ASN A 401 -10.52 -8.49 -14.63
C ASN A 401 -9.99 -7.04 -14.50
N PHE A 402 -8.81 -6.79 -15.06
CA PHE A 402 -8.18 -5.45 -15.08
C PHE A 402 -9.06 -4.40 -15.77
N GLN A 403 -9.80 -4.76 -16.83
CA GLN A 403 -10.66 -3.82 -17.55
C GLN A 403 -11.82 -3.34 -16.67
N LEU A 404 -12.56 -4.25 -16.05
CA LEU A 404 -13.66 -3.88 -15.14
C LEU A 404 -13.14 -3.10 -13.93
N TYR A 405 -11.97 -3.47 -13.39
CA TYR A 405 -11.32 -2.71 -12.32
C TYR A 405 -11.09 -1.26 -12.76
N ARG A 406 -10.48 -1.06 -13.93
CA ARG A 406 -10.20 0.26 -14.50
C ARG A 406 -11.47 1.08 -14.71
N GLU A 407 -12.50 0.46 -15.29
CA GLU A 407 -13.76 1.15 -15.57
C GLU A 407 -14.46 1.62 -14.29
N GLU A 408 -14.57 0.74 -13.29
CA GLU A 408 -15.23 1.09 -12.02
C GLU A 408 -14.44 2.14 -11.22
N PHE A 409 -13.10 1.99 -11.19
CA PHE A 409 -12.22 2.97 -10.57
C PHE A 409 -12.34 4.34 -11.23
N ASN A 410 -12.24 4.41 -12.57
CA ASN A 410 -12.26 5.68 -13.30
C ASN A 410 -13.62 6.38 -13.21
N LYS A 411 -14.73 5.64 -13.25
CA LYS A 411 -16.08 6.21 -13.05
C LYS A 411 -16.20 6.87 -11.67
N THR A 412 -15.65 6.22 -10.65
CA THR A 412 -15.68 6.74 -9.27
C THR A 412 -14.69 7.88 -9.05
N GLN A 413 -13.51 7.79 -9.65
CA GLN A 413 -12.53 8.88 -9.67
C GLN A 413 -13.11 10.15 -10.33
N ALA A 414 -13.81 10.01 -11.45
CA ALA A 414 -14.44 11.12 -12.15
C ALA A 414 -15.48 11.86 -11.29
N PHE A 415 -16.24 11.12 -10.48
CA PHE A 415 -17.19 11.71 -9.52
C PHE A 415 -16.49 12.60 -8.49
N PHE A 416 -15.32 12.20 -8.00
CA PHE A 416 -14.56 12.98 -7.00
C PHE A 416 -13.65 14.06 -7.58
N GLN A 417 -13.48 14.09 -8.91
CA GLN A 417 -12.52 14.97 -9.61
C GLN A 417 -12.48 16.42 -9.12
N PRO A 418 -13.61 17.10 -8.82
CA PRO A 418 -13.58 18.49 -8.36
C PRO A 418 -12.84 18.72 -7.04
N MET A 419 -12.73 17.70 -6.18
CA MET A 419 -12.17 17.82 -4.83
C MET A 419 -10.87 17.02 -4.63
N LEU A 420 -10.42 16.25 -5.63
CA LEU A 420 -9.22 15.40 -5.48
C LEU A 420 -7.97 16.22 -5.13
N GLN A 421 -7.82 17.43 -5.67
CA GLN A 421 -6.64 18.26 -5.39
C GLN A 421 -6.58 18.68 -3.92
N GLU A 422 -7.68 19.20 -3.37
CA GLU A 422 -7.78 19.63 -1.97
C GLU A 422 -7.70 18.43 -1.03
N ALA A 423 -8.43 17.35 -1.33
CA ALA A 423 -8.39 16.11 -0.56
C ALA A 423 -7.01 15.45 -0.53
N ASN A 424 -6.24 15.54 -1.61
CA ASN A 424 -4.88 15.01 -1.63
C ASN A 424 -3.95 15.87 -0.76
N ALA A 425 -4.11 17.20 -0.73
CA ALA A 425 -3.34 18.06 0.16
C ALA A 425 -3.62 17.74 1.64
N ILE A 426 -4.90 17.72 2.03
CA ILE A 426 -5.34 17.41 3.41
C ILE A 426 -4.94 15.98 3.81
N GLY A 427 -5.17 15.00 2.93
CA GLY A 427 -4.82 13.60 3.20
C GLY A 427 -3.30 13.36 3.34
N ASN A 428 -2.46 14.15 2.66
CA ASN A 428 -1.01 14.09 2.85
C ASN A 428 -0.58 14.71 4.18
N GLU A 429 -1.20 15.82 4.57
CA GLU A 429 -0.96 16.46 5.88
C GLU A 429 -1.36 15.52 7.03
N MET A 430 -2.55 14.94 6.96
CA MET A 430 -3.05 13.96 7.93
C MET A 430 -2.07 12.80 8.14
N ILE A 431 -1.62 12.19 7.05
CA ILE A 431 -0.68 11.07 7.11
C ILE A 431 0.66 11.50 7.69
N LYS A 432 1.16 12.69 7.33
CA LYS A 432 2.40 13.22 7.88
C LYS A 432 2.29 13.40 9.41
N THR A 433 1.24 14.07 9.89
CA THR A 433 1.03 14.32 11.32
C THR A 433 0.86 13.02 12.11
N ILE A 434 0.13 12.05 11.58
CA ILE A 434 -0.04 10.75 12.23
C ILE A 434 1.28 9.99 12.32
N LEU A 435 2.06 9.95 11.22
CA LEU A 435 3.35 9.25 11.21
C LEU A 435 4.36 9.91 12.17
N GLU A 436 4.37 11.23 12.29
CA GLU A 436 5.23 11.95 13.24
C GLU A 436 4.90 11.56 14.68
N ARG A 437 3.62 11.53 15.06
CA ARG A 437 3.18 11.13 16.41
C ARG A 437 3.45 9.65 16.72
N VAL A 438 3.19 8.77 15.77
CA VAL A 438 3.49 7.33 15.94
C VAL A 438 4.98 7.14 16.16
N LYS A 439 5.83 7.87 15.41
CA LYS A 439 7.28 7.82 15.58
C LYS A 439 7.74 8.36 16.94
N GLU A 440 7.19 9.49 17.39
CA GLU A 440 7.47 10.05 18.72
C GLU A 440 7.16 9.03 19.83
N ARG A 441 6.02 8.34 19.71
CA ARG A 441 5.61 7.29 20.64
C ARG A 441 6.53 6.07 20.60
N GLU A 442 6.83 5.54 19.42
CA GLU A 442 7.77 4.42 19.24
C GLU A 442 9.13 4.77 19.88
N THR A 443 9.65 5.99 19.66
CA THR A 443 10.92 6.43 20.29
C THR A 443 10.83 6.57 21.81
N TRP A 444 9.67 6.97 22.35
CA TRP A 444 9.46 7.09 23.79
C TRP A 444 9.34 5.72 24.48
N GLU A 445 8.67 4.75 23.85
CA GLU A 445 8.57 3.37 24.33
C GLU A 445 9.94 2.67 24.29
N GLU A 446 10.72 2.86 23.21
CA GLU A 446 12.11 2.39 23.13
C GLU A 446 13.02 3.02 24.19
N ALA A 447 12.81 4.30 24.53
CA ALA A 447 13.55 4.99 25.57
C ALA A 447 13.16 4.54 27.00
N LYS A 448 11.97 3.97 27.19
CA LYS A 448 11.53 3.36 28.46
C LYS A 448 12.03 1.94 28.67
N GLN A 449 12.34 1.23 27.58
CA GLN A 449 12.86 -0.15 27.61
C GLN A 449 14.40 -0.21 27.71
N LYS A 450 15.09 0.92 27.52
CA LYS A 450 16.50 1.11 27.84
C LYS A 450 16.66 1.72 29.21
#